data_AF-A0A933BGG9-F1
#
_entry.id   AF-A0A933BGG9-F1
#
_cell.length_a   1.000
_cell.length_b   1.000
_cell.length_c   1.000
_cell.angle_alpha   90.00
_cell.angle_beta   90.00
_cell.angle_gamma   90.00
#
_symmetry.space_group_name_H-M   'P 1'
#
loop_
_entity.id
_entity.type
_entity.pdbx_description
1 polymer ?
#
loop_
_entity_poly.entity_id
_entity_poly.type
_entity_poly.pdbx_seq_one_letter_code
_entity_poly.pdbx_strand_id
1 'polypeptide(L)' 'MGDRVIVTLGCAECKNKNYTFQRGKKKEFKLELKKFCQACGKSTAHKEVK' A
#
# COMPACT_ATOMS: atom_id res chain seq x y z
N MET A 1 -23.00 8.71 5.81
CA MET A 1 -21.54 8.83 6.05
C MET A 1 -20.81 7.77 5.25
N GLY A 2 -20.07 8.15 4.20
CA GLY A 2 -19.33 7.21 3.37
C GLY A 2 -18.06 6.74 4.06
N ASP A 3 -17.99 5.46 4.40
CA ASP A 3 -16.87 4.85 5.11
C ASP A 3 -15.66 4.69 4.17
N ARG A 4 -14.76 5.68 4.26
CA ARG A 4 -13.48 5.72 3.53
C ARG A 4 -12.39 5.19 4.44
N VAL A 5 -11.77 4.09 4.04
CA VAL A 5 -10.64 3.49 4.75
C VAL A 5 -9.36 4.00 4.13
N ILE A 6 -8.53 4.65 4.95
CA ILE A 6 -7.17 5.00 4.57
C ILE A 6 -6.31 3.77 4.82
N VAL A 7 -5.73 3.23 3.76
CA VAL A 7 -4.80 2.10 3.82
C VAL A 7 -3.41 2.59 3.50
N THR A 8 -2.43 2.18 4.29
CA THR A 8 -1.03 2.46 4.00
C THR A 8 -0.47 1.28 3.22
N LEU A 9 0.38 1.51 2.23
CA LEU A 9 1.11 0.49 1.51
C LEU A 9 2.57 0.55 1.94
N GLY A 10 3.01 -0.55 2.52
CA GLY A 10 4.41 -0.77 2.88
C GLY A 10 5.08 -1.68 1.87
N CYS A 11 6.32 -1.36 1.54
CA CYS A 11 7.15 -2.29 0.77
C CYS A 11 7.42 -3.57 1.58
N ALA A 12 7.34 -4.74 0.94
CA ALA A 12 7.63 -6.02 1.58
C ALA A 12 9.10 -6.18 2.03
N GLU A 13 10.05 -5.50 1.38
CA GLU A 13 11.49 -5.64 1.65
C GLU A 13 12.01 -4.59 2.63
N CYS A 14 11.76 -3.32 2.36
CA CYS A 14 12.24 -2.19 3.18
C CYS A 14 11.29 -1.87 4.37
N LYS A 15 10.09 -2.49 4.46
CA LYS A 15 8.99 -2.12 5.37
C LYS A 15 8.60 -0.64 5.35
N ASN A 16 9.09 0.10 4.36
CA ASN A 16 8.93 1.54 4.30
C ASN A 16 7.50 1.88 3.86
N LYS A 17 6.84 2.73 4.64
CA LYS A 17 5.44 3.11 4.45
C LYS A 17 5.38 4.33 3.54
N ASN A 18 5.48 4.11 2.23
CA ASN A 18 5.69 5.20 1.27
C ASN A 18 4.40 5.67 0.58
N TYR A 19 3.31 4.92 0.65
CA TYR A 19 2.09 5.27 -0.08
C TYR A 19 0.85 5.11 0.80
N THR A 20 0.00 6.14 0.82
CA THR A 20 -1.31 6.09 1.46
C THR A 20 -2.37 6.09 0.36
N PHE A 21 -3.21 5.07 0.34
CA PHE A 21 -4.35 4.95 -0.56
C PHE A 21 -5.64 5.16 0.22
N GLN A 22 -6.58 5.90 -0.37
CA GLN A 22 -7.94 6.00 0.16
C GLN A 22 -8.83 5.04 -0.63
N ARG A 23 -9.37 4.02 0.02
CA ARG A 23 -10.32 3.08 -0.60
C ARG A 23 -11.64 3.07 0.15
N GLY A 24 -12.74 2.79 -0.56
CA GLY A 24 -14.04 2.59 0.07
C GLY A 24 -14.17 1.19 0.67
N LYS A 25 -14.85 1.05 1.82
CA LYS A 25 -15.09 -0.25 2.50
C LYS A 25 -15.62 -1.36 1.60
N LYS A 26 -16.31 -1.04 0.50
CA LYS A 26 -16.95 -2.03 -0.39
C LYS A 26 -15.98 -2.77 -1.33
N LYS A 27 -14.73 -2.32 -1.45
CA LYS A 27 -13.69 -2.96 -2.29
C LYS A 27 -12.50 -3.37 -1.43
N GLU A 28 -12.66 -4.45 -0.67
CA GLU A 28 -11.60 -5.09 0.14
C GLU A 28 -10.68 -5.99 -0.71
N PHE A 29 -10.29 -5.54 -1.91
CA PHE A 29 -9.31 -6.26 -2.71
C PHE A 29 -7.92 -5.96 -2.14
N LYS A 30 -7.18 -7.01 -1.75
CA LYS A 30 -5.77 -6.92 -1.35
C LYS A 30 -4.99 -6.22 -2.47
N LEU A 31 -4.57 -4.99 -2.22
CA LEU A 31 -3.80 -4.21 -3.19
C LEU A 31 -2.32 -4.60 -3.08
N GLU A 32 -1.89 -5.54 -3.93
CA GLU A 32 -0.48 -5.87 -4.12
C GLU A 32 0.03 -5.12 -5.35
N LEU A 33 0.59 -3.93 -5.12
CA LEU A 33 1.10 -3.08 -6.20
C LEU A 33 2.62 -3.23 -6.28
N LYS A 34 3.12 -3.60 -7.45
CA LYS A 34 4.55 -3.52 -7.74
C LYS A 34 4.91 -2.06 -7.98
N LYS A 35 5.57 -1.44 -7.00
CA LYS A 35 6.08 -0.07 -7.09
C LYS A 35 7.56 -0.03 -6.78
N PHE A 36 8.21 0.99 -7.29
CA PHE A 36 9.60 1.27 -6.95
C PHE A 36 9.73 1.68 -5.47
N CYS A 37 10.50 0.92 -4.67
CA CYS A 37 10.94 1.37 -3.34
C CYS A 37 12.24 2.16 -3.54
N GLN A 38 12.19 3.48 -3.29
CA GLN A 38 13.37 4.34 -3.38
C GLN A 38 14.46 3.94 -2.37
N ALA A 39 14.09 3.33 -1.23
CA ALA A 39 15.05 2.83 -0.25
C ALA A 39 15.76 1.53 -0.69
N CYS A 40 15.11 0.67 -1.49
CA CYS A 40 15.72 -0.55 -2.04
C CYS A 40 16.37 -0.33 -3.41
N GLY A 41 16.03 0.76 -4.10
CA GLY A 41 16.46 1.02 -5.48
C GLY A 41 15.89 0.02 -6.51
N LYS A 42 14.82 -0.70 -6.16
CA LYS A 42 14.23 -1.77 -6.99
C LYS A 42 12.71 -1.69 -6.99
N SER A 43 12.08 -2.27 -8.00
CA SER A 43 10.63 -2.45 -8.07
C SER A 43 10.21 -3.64 -7.21
N THR A 44 9.52 -3.36 -6.11
CA THR A 44 9.18 -4.33 -5.08
C THR A 44 7.67 -4.41 -4.89
N ALA A 45 7.19 -5.54 -4.39
CA ALA A 45 5.79 -5.71 -4.04
C ALA A 45 5.47 -4.86 -2.80
N HIS A 46 4.63 -3.84 -2.97
CA HIS A 46 4.06 -3.08 -1.87
C HIS A 46 2.74 -3.72 -1.48
N LYS A 47 2.63 -4.07 -0.20
CA LYS A 47 1.45 -4.71 0.40
C LYS A 47 0.77 -3.71 1.31
N GLU A 48 -0.54 -3.84 1.47
CA GLU A 48 -1.30 -3.07 2.44
C GLU A 48 -0.79 -3.37 3.86
N VAL A 49 -0.32 -2.33 4.54
CA VAL A 49 0.06 -2.31 5.94
C VAL A 49 -1.02 -1.52 6.67
N LYS A 50 -1.61 -2.15 7.69
CA LYS A 50 -2.64 -1.55 8.52
C LYS A 50 -2.05 -0.47 9.42
#